data_AF-A0A3C1P0P1-F1
#
_entry.id   AF-A0A3C1P0P1-F1
#
_cell.length_a   1.000
_cell.length_b   1.000
_cell.length_c   1.000
_cell.angle_alpha   90.00
_cell.angle_beta   90.00
_cell.angle_gamma   90.00
#
_symmetry.space_group_name_H-M   'P 1'
#
loop_
_entity.id
_entity.type
_entity.pdbx_description
1 polymer ?
#
loop_
_entity_poly.entity_id
_entity_poly.type
_entity_poly.pdbx_seq_one_letter_code
_entity_poly.pdbx_strand_id
1 'polypeptide(L)' 'MGDVLGMGVAEAAIDTDAFGTFAGDVPRVGTPTEVAIAKARAGMQLLGLDIGLASEGSIGPDPVSGLIMRDTEFVVLVD' A
#
# COMPACT_ATOMS: atom_id res chain seq x y z
N MET A 1 -22.03 2.83 13.96
CA MET A 1 -21.43 2.81 12.61
C MET A 1 -21.31 1.34 12.25
N GLY A 2 -22.12 0.87 11.30
CA GLY A 2 -22.49 -0.53 11.17
C GLY A 2 -21.32 -1.44 10.82
N ASP A 3 -21.33 -2.63 11.40
CA ASP A 3 -20.55 -3.77 10.91
C ASP A 3 -21.15 -4.22 9.58
N VAL A 4 -20.72 -3.59 8.48
CA VAL A 4 -21.26 -3.85 7.14
C VAL A 4 -20.59 -5.07 6.50
N LEU A 5 -19.37 -5.41 6.94
CA LEU A 5 -18.53 -6.43 6.31
C LEU A 5 -18.19 -7.62 7.23
N GLY A 6 -18.47 -7.56 8.54
CA GLY A 6 -18.08 -8.61 9.48
C GLY A 6 -16.57 -8.72 9.71
N MET A 7 -15.80 -7.67 9.41
CA MET A 7 -14.33 -7.68 9.43
C MET A 7 -13.76 -6.58 10.33
N GLY A 8 -12.68 -6.91 11.04
CA GLY A 8 -11.85 -5.96 11.79
C GLY A 8 -10.50 -5.73 11.11
N VAL A 9 -9.85 -4.62 11.45
CA VAL A 9 -8.48 -4.32 10.99
C VAL A 9 -7.51 -4.52 12.15
N ALA A 10 -6.43 -5.26 11.90
CA ALA A 10 -5.31 -5.42 12.82
C ALA A 10 -4.07 -4.76 12.21
N GLU A 11 -3.32 -4.00 13.01
CA GLU A 11 -2.07 -3.38 12.59
C GLU A 11 -0.94 -4.42 12.58
N ALA A 12 -0.21 -4.50 11.48
CA ALA A 12 1.02 -5.27 11.37
C ALA A 12 2.22 -4.33 11.49
N ALA A 13 3.00 -4.46 12.56
CA ALA A 13 4.22 -3.68 12.76
C ALA A 13 5.38 -4.19 11.89
N ILE A 14 5.31 -3.91 10.59
CA ILE A 14 6.37 -4.21 9.61
C ILE A 14 7.13 -2.93 9.22
N ASP A 15 8.40 -3.09 8.86
CA ASP A 15 9.17 -2.02 8.21
C ASP A 15 8.70 -1.87 6.76
N THR A 16 7.85 -0.89 6.50
CA THR A 16 7.32 -0.64 5.15
C THR A 16 8.32 0.06 4.24
N ASP A 17 9.36 0.70 4.78
CA ASP A 17 10.39 1.38 4.00
C ASP A 17 11.27 0.37 3.25
N ALA A 18 11.31 -0.88 3.72
CA ALA A 18 11.91 -2.00 3.00
C ALA A 18 11.30 -2.24 1.60
N PHE A 19 10.08 -1.73 1.34
CA PHE A 19 9.41 -1.82 0.03
C PHE A 19 9.56 -0.54 -0.81
N GLY A 20 10.20 0.49 -0.26
CA GLY A 20 10.34 1.82 -0.85
C GLY A 20 9.92 2.91 0.14
N THR A 21 10.65 4.02 0.13
CA THR A 21 10.37 5.21 0.95
C THR A 21 9.64 6.28 0.15
N PHE A 22 8.86 7.12 0.82
CA PHE A 22 8.19 8.26 0.20
C PHE A 22 9.17 9.27 -0.44
N ALA A 23 10.29 9.54 0.23
CA ALA A 23 11.31 10.46 -0.26
C ALA A 23 12.18 9.88 -1.40
N GLY A 24 12.09 8.57 -1.64
CA GLY A 24 12.87 7.87 -2.66
C GLY A 24 14.29 7.48 -2.23
N ASP A 25 14.62 7.59 -0.95
CA ASP A 25 15.90 7.12 -0.38
C ASP A 25 16.07 5.61 -0.58
N VAL A 26 15.02 4.84 -0.28
CA VAL A 26 14.87 3.45 -0.73
C VAL A 26 13.97 3.44 -1.97
N PRO A 27 14.45 2.94 -3.12
CA PRO A 27 13.64 2.88 -4.32
C PRO A 27 12.55 1.82 -4.17
N ARG A 28 11.36 2.13 -4.72
CA ARG A 28 10.28 1.16 -4.84
C ARG A 28 10.70 0.01 -5.75
N VAL A 29 10.39 -1.23 -5.35
CA VAL A 29 10.61 -2.43 -6.18
C VAL A 29 9.30 -2.82 -6.86
N GLY A 30 9.13 -2.38 -8.11
CA GLY A 30 7.96 -2.66 -8.93
C GLY A 30 6.95 -1.51 -8.99
N THR A 31 5.76 -1.81 -9.52
CA THR A 31 4.63 -0.89 -9.61
C THR A 31 4.03 -0.59 -8.23
N PRO A 32 3.30 0.53 -8.07
CA PRO A 32 2.60 0.83 -6.81
C PRO A 32 1.68 -0.31 -6.35
N THR A 33 0.93 -0.93 -7.27
CA THR A 33 0.05 -2.06 -6.96
C THR A 33 0.82 -3.28 -6.47
N GLU A 34 1.94 -3.64 -7.12
CA GLU A 34 2.79 -4.76 -6.68
C GLU A 34 3.36 -4.52 -5.28
N VAL A 35 3.76 -3.29 -4.97
CA VAL A 35 4.26 -2.93 -3.64
C VAL A 35 3.16 -2.93 -2.58
N ALA A 36 1.96 -2.41 -2.89
CA ALA A 36 0.83 -2.51 -1.98
C ALA A 36 0.49 -3.97 -1.67
N ILE A 37 0.49 -4.85 -2.68
CA ILE A 37 0.27 -6.29 -2.48
C ILE A 37 1.38 -6.89 -1.62
N ALA A 38 2.64 -6.56 -1.87
CA ALA A 38 3.77 -7.06 -1.09
C ALA A 38 3.68 -6.64 0.39
N LYS A 39 3.31 -5.38 0.67
CA LYS A 39 3.05 -4.88 2.03
C LYS A 39 1.91 -5.66 2.71
N ALA A 40 0.79 -5.86 2.01
CA ALA A 40 -0.35 -6.61 2.53
C ALA A 40 0.05 -8.06 2.88
N ARG A 41 0.80 -8.74 1.99
CA ARG A 41 1.28 -10.12 2.21
C ARG A 41 2.29 -10.21 3.35
N ALA A 42 3.15 -9.22 3.53
CA ALA A 42 4.08 -9.17 4.66
C ALA A 42 3.32 -9.02 6.00
N GLY A 43 2.30 -8.17 6.04
CA GLY A 43 1.42 -8.04 7.21
C GLY A 43 0.65 -9.31 7.53
N MET A 44 0.09 -9.97 6.51
CA MET A 44 -0.56 -11.28 6.63
C MET A 44 0.39 -12.33 7.21
N GLN A 45 1.62 -12.39 6.71
CA GLN A 45 2.64 -13.33 7.18
C GLN A 45 3.03 -13.07 8.64
N LEU A 46 3.20 -11.79 9.03
CA LEU A 46 3.55 -11.42 10.40
C LEU A 46 2.44 -11.80 11.40
N LEU A 47 1.18 -11.56 11.02
CA LEU A 47 0.03 -11.75 11.91
C LEU A 47 -0.60 -13.14 11.81
N GLY A 48 -0.23 -13.94 10.81
CA GLY A 48 -0.85 -15.24 10.53
C GLY A 48 -2.31 -15.12 10.08
N LEU A 49 -2.62 -14.09 9.28
CA LEU A 49 -3.97 -13.81 8.78
C LEU A 49 -4.12 -14.19 7.30
N ASP A 50 -5.32 -14.64 6.92
CA ASP A 50 -5.63 -15.06 5.55
C ASP A 50 -6.03 -13.90 4.62
N ILE A 51 -6.25 -12.70 5.17
CA ILE A 51 -6.62 -11.50 4.40
C ILE A 51 -5.71 -10.34 4.77
N GLY A 52 -5.20 -9.65 3.76
CA GLY A 52 -4.31 -8.50 3.89
C GLY A 52 -4.90 -7.23 3.31
N LEU A 53 -4.69 -6.11 4.01
CA LEU A 53 -5.05 -4.76 3.57
C LEU A 53 -3.81 -3.88 3.62
N ALA A 54 -3.50 -3.18 2.53
CA ALA A 54 -2.41 -2.21 2.49
C ALA A 54 -2.66 -1.14 1.42
N SER A 55 -1.85 -0.08 1.45
CA SER A 55 -1.85 0.97 0.45
C SER A 55 -0.45 1.34 -0.04
N GLU A 56 -0.38 1.96 -1.22
CA GLU A 56 0.83 2.56 -1.78
C GLU A 56 0.50 3.80 -2.60
N GLY A 57 1.13 4.92 -2.25
CA GLY A 57 0.92 6.22 -2.85
C GLY A 57 2.05 6.65 -3.80
N SER A 58 1.77 7.55 -4.72
CA SER A 58 2.77 8.21 -5.55
C SER A 58 2.33 9.63 -5.91
N ILE A 59 3.23 10.58 -5.69
CA ILE A 59 3.02 11.97 -6.09
C ILE A 59 3.93 12.28 -7.28
N GLY A 60 3.36 12.79 -8.37
CA GLY A 60 4.10 13.14 -9.57
C GLY A 60 3.32 14.07 -10.50
N PRO A 61 3.95 14.54 -11.58
CA PRO A 61 3.24 15.33 -12.60
C PRO A 61 2.07 14.54 -13.18
N ASP A 62 0.94 15.22 -13.42
CA ASP A 62 -0.17 14.65 -14.15
C ASP A 62 0.30 14.21 -15.56
N PRO A 63 0.06 12.97 -16.00
CA PRO A 63 0.60 12.40 -17.23
C PRO A 63 -0.05 12.97 -18.49
N VAL A 64 -1.16 13.70 -18.37
CA VAL A 64 -1.82 14.33 -19.52
C VAL A 64 -1.27 15.75 -19.70
N SER A 65 -1.30 16.56 -18.65
CA SER A 65 -0.93 17.98 -18.71
C SER A 65 0.53 18.27 -18.35
N GLY A 66 1.13 17.50 -17.43
CA GLY A 66 2.45 17.75 -16.86
C GLY A 66 2.57 18.99 -15.98
N LEU A 67 1.50 19.79 -15.86
CA LEU A 67 1.51 21.12 -15.23
C LEU A 67 0.97 21.13 -13.79
N ILE A 68 0.24 20.09 -13.40
CA ILE A 68 -0.30 19.94 -12.05
C ILE A 68 0.28 18.68 -11.40
N MET A 69 0.46 18.74 -10.08
CA MET A 69 0.84 17.56 -9.30
C MET A 69 -0.40 16.70 -9.07
N ARG A 70 -0.24 15.40 -9.27
CA ARG A 70 -1.25 14.39 -8.97
C ARG A 70 -0.74 13.51 -7.86
N ASP A 71 -1.59 13.32 -6.86
CA ASP A 71 -1.45 12.26 -5.88
C ASP A 71 -2.26 11.04 -6.35
N THR A 72 -1.67 9.85 -6.27
CA THR A 72 -2.27 8.60 -6.74
C THR A 72 -2.08 7.52 -5.68
N GLU A 73 -3.19 7.08 -5.11
CA GLU A 73 -3.24 6.10 -4.03
C GLU A 73 -3.85 4.79 -4.51
N PHE A 74 -3.12 3.70 -4.28
CA PHE A 74 -3.63 2.34 -4.45
C PHE A 74 -3.92 1.76 -3.09
N VAL A 75 -5.12 1.18 -2.93
CA VAL A 75 -5.50 0.40 -1.75
C VAL A 75 -5.86 -1.00 -2.23
N VAL A 76 -5.28 -2.02 -1.62
CA VAL A 76 -5.47 -3.42 -2.01
C VAL A 76 -6.02 -4.23 -0.85
N LEU A 77 -6.95 -5.14 -1.16
CA LEU A 77 -7.41 -6.21 -0.28
C LEU A 77 -7.08 -7.54 -0.98
N VAL A 78 -6.31 -8.41 -0.33
CA VAL A 78 -5.78 -9.65 -0.93
C VAL A 78 -6.03 -10.86 -0.03
N ASP A 79 -6.22 -12.04 -0.65
CA ASP A 79 -6.46 -13.35 -0.01
C ASP A 79 -5.38 -14.39 -0.33
#